data_AF-A0A9X1YDX5-F1
#
_entry.id   AF-A0A9X1YDX5-F1
#
_cell.length_a   1.000
_cell.length_b   1.000
_cell.length_c   1.000
_cell.angle_alpha   90.00
_cell.angle_beta   90.00
_cell.angle_gamma   90.00
#
_symmetry.space_group_name_H-M   'P 1'
#
loop_
_entity.id
_entity.type
_entity.pdbx_description
1 polymer ?
#
loop_
_entity_poly.entity_id
_entity_poly.type
_entity_poly.pdbx_seq_one_letter_code
_entity_poly.pdbx_strand_id
1 'polypeptide(L)'
;MTSRIHFLVLAVFATCGGAALAAEEPAAVSDSPETAATLYGQSVSLPRQAAACSERIADYMPRFQKFYDAWRTENAAQIAVGDRFIHDQAKKGGVDADAGMAKLADADVERLRKTSTELLARHCQLMLESLAPPAAN
;
A
#
# COMPACT_ATOMS: atom_id res chain seq x y z
N MET A 1 -7.14 3.64 -46.96
CA MET A 1 -7.07 2.47 -47.87
C MET A 1 -5.63 1.97 -47.78
N THR A 2 -5.25 0.76 -47.41
CA THR A 2 -5.84 -0.58 -47.44
C THR A 2 -4.85 -1.44 -46.62
N SER A 3 -5.29 -2.31 -45.70
CA SER A 3 -5.29 -3.78 -45.90
C SER A 3 -3.94 -4.31 -46.43
N ARG A 4 -3.24 -5.30 -45.85
CA ARG A 4 -3.68 -6.55 -45.22
C ARG A 4 -2.44 -7.48 -45.19
N ILE A 5 -2.40 -8.49 -44.29
CA ILE A 5 -1.94 -9.89 -44.62
C ILE A 5 -0.40 -10.09 -44.75
N HIS A 6 0.29 -11.13 -44.25
CA HIS A 6 0.01 -12.38 -43.56
C HIS A 6 1.33 -13.00 -43.03
N PHE A 7 1.21 -13.74 -41.92
CA PHE A 7 1.77 -15.08 -41.63
C PHE A 7 3.13 -15.53 -42.17
N LEU A 8 3.96 -15.99 -41.23
CA LEU A 8 4.70 -17.27 -41.20
C LEU A 8 4.99 -17.55 -39.69
N VAL A 9 4.29 -18.46 -38.98
CA VAL A 9 4.33 -19.95 -39.03
C VAL A 9 5.78 -20.43 -38.76
N LEU A 10 6.14 -21.23 -37.74
CA LEU A 10 5.60 -22.46 -37.12
C LEU A 10 5.80 -22.41 -35.58
N ALA A 11 4.86 -22.78 -34.70
CA ALA A 11 4.22 -24.08 -34.45
C ALA A 11 5.18 -25.19 -33.96
N VAL A 12 5.26 -25.37 -32.63
CA VAL A 12 4.70 -26.50 -31.85
C VAL A 12 5.65 -27.68 -31.70
N PHE A 13 6.08 -27.92 -30.47
CA PHE A 13 6.02 -29.26 -29.88
C PHE A 13 5.29 -29.17 -28.54
N ALA A 14 4.03 -29.60 -28.57
CA ALA A 14 3.32 -30.05 -27.39
C ALA A 14 3.81 -31.47 -27.07
N THR A 15 4.23 -31.71 -25.83
CA THR A 15 4.06 -33.04 -25.22
C THR A 15 3.48 -32.85 -23.83
N CYS A 16 2.37 -33.55 -23.63
CA CYS A 16 1.49 -33.51 -22.47
C CYS A 16 2.19 -33.97 -21.19
N GLY A 17 1.88 -33.32 -20.08
CA GLY A 17 2.17 -33.86 -18.75
C GLY A 17 2.11 -32.82 -17.64
N GLY A 18 0.95 -32.69 -17.02
CA GLY A 18 0.78 -31.98 -15.75
C GLY A 18 0.30 -30.54 -15.91
N ALA A 19 -0.95 -30.31 -15.51
CA ALA A 19 -1.41 -29.00 -15.10
C ALA A 19 -0.59 -28.57 -13.87
N ALA A 20 0.55 -27.93 -14.10
CA ALA A 20 1.07 -26.97 -13.15
C ALA A 20 0.45 -25.64 -13.58
N LEU A 21 -0.62 -25.25 -12.90
CA LEU A 21 -0.93 -23.84 -12.70
C LEU A 21 0.40 -23.23 -12.25
N ALA A 22 1.10 -22.58 -13.17
CA ALA A 22 2.19 -21.70 -12.81
C ALA A 22 1.55 -20.70 -11.87
N ALA A 23 1.75 -20.93 -10.57
CA ALA A 23 1.53 -19.93 -9.56
C ALA A 23 2.23 -18.70 -10.10
N GLU A 24 1.43 -17.71 -10.48
CA GLU A 24 1.91 -16.36 -10.71
C GLU A 24 2.75 -16.05 -9.48
N GLU A 25 4.08 -15.98 -9.65
CA GLU A 25 4.97 -15.66 -8.54
C GLU A 25 4.40 -14.42 -7.87
N PRO A 26 4.20 -14.41 -6.54
CA PRO A 26 3.69 -13.23 -5.87
C PRO A 26 4.60 -12.08 -6.29
N ALA A 27 4.02 -11.06 -6.91
CA ALA A 27 4.73 -9.93 -7.49
C ALA A 27 5.88 -9.55 -6.55
N ALA A 28 7.12 -9.78 -7.00
CA ALA A 28 8.30 -9.50 -6.21
C ALA A 28 8.14 -8.07 -5.67
N VAL A 29 8.04 -7.95 -4.35
CA VAL A 29 8.01 -6.63 -3.71
C VAL A 29 9.32 -5.98 -4.10
N SER A 30 9.25 -5.01 -5.01
CA SER A 30 10.40 -4.27 -5.49
C SER A 30 11.18 -3.76 -4.28
N ASP A 31 12.41 -4.24 -4.08
CA ASP A 31 13.34 -3.88 -2.99
C ASP A 31 13.86 -2.42 -3.09
N SER A 32 13.13 -1.53 -3.76
CA SER A 32 13.55 -0.14 -3.95
C SER A 32 13.36 0.68 -2.67
N PRO A 33 14.32 1.58 -2.35
CA PRO A 33 14.19 2.51 -1.22
C PRO A 33 12.92 3.37 -1.28
N GLU A 34 12.39 3.65 -2.47
CA GLU A 34 11.18 4.43 -2.68
C GLU A 34 9.91 3.66 -2.27
N THR A 35 9.84 2.37 -2.55
CA THR A 35 8.74 1.51 -2.07
C THR A 35 8.80 1.40 -0.54
N ALA A 36 10.00 1.21 0.02
CA ALA A 36 10.21 1.21 1.46
C ALA A 36 9.81 2.55 2.12
N ALA A 37 10.16 3.68 1.50
CA ALA A 37 9.78 5.02 1.96
C ALA A 37 8.25 5.22 1.95
N THR A 38 7.56 4.65 0.97
CA THR A 38 6.09 4.67 0.90
C THR A 38 5.49 3.91 2.10
N LEU A 39 6.00 2.72 2.42
CA LEU A 39 5.57 1.95 3.59
C LEU A 39 5.85 2.67 4.90
N TYR A 40 7.02 3.31 5.03
CA TYR A 40 7.30 4.18 6.16
C TYR A 40 6.27 5.31 6.28
N GLY A 41 5.98 6.00 5.18
CA GLY A 41 4.98 7.06 5.16
C GLY A 41 3.58 6.59 5.58
N GLN A 42 3.16 5.42 5.10
CA GLN A 42 1.92 4.77 5.52
C GLN A 42 1.94 4.41 7.01
N SER A 43 3.07 3.94 7.54
CA SER A 43 3.19 3.62 8.96
C SER A 43 2.96 4.83 9.87
N VAL A 44 3.27 6.04 9.38
CA VAL A 44 3.04 7.31 10.08
C VAL A 44 1.62 7.85 9.85
N SER A 45 1.10 7.76 8.63
CA SER A 45 -0.17 8.39 8.25
C SER A 45 -1.40 7.57 8.63
N LEU A 46 -1.37 6.24 8.45
CA LEU A 46 -2.53 5.37 8.64
C LEU A 46 -3.15 5.48 10.05
N PRO A 47 -2.38 5.46 11.17
CA PRO A 47 -2.97 5.59 12.50
C PRO A 47 -3.71 6.92 12.71
N ARG A 48 -3.21 8.02 12.12
CA ARG A 48 -3.84 9.34 12.21
C ARG A 48 -5.13 9.39 11.39
N GLN A 49 -5.11 8.84 10.18
CA GLN A 49 -6.31 8.72 9.35
C GLN A 49 -7.36 7.81 10.01
N ALA A 50 -6.94 6.73 10.68
CA ALA A 50 -7.82 5.85 11.43
C ALA A 50 -8.48 6.55 12.62
N ALA A 51 -7.76 7.46 13.29
CA ALA A 51 -8.35 8.30 14.33
C ALA A 51 -9.49 9.16 13.77
N ALA A 52 -9.28 9.80 12.62
CA ALA A 52 -10.33 10.58 11.94
C ALA A 52 -11.53 9.71 11.52
N CYS A 53 -11.30 8.48 11.05
CA CYS A 53 -12.37 7.52 10.79
C CYS A 53 -13.17 7.18 12.06
N SER A 54 -12.48 6.96 13.18
CA SER A 54 -13.11 6.59 14.46
C SER A 54 -13.96 7.70 15.09
N GLU A 55 -13.76 8.96 14.69
CA GLU A 55 -14.63 10.08 15.11
C GLU A 55 -16.07 9.92 14.58
N ARG A 56 -16.27 9.18 13.46
CA ARG A 56 -17.55 9.11 12.74
C ARG A 56 -18.04 7.69 12.45
N ILE A 57 -17.19 6.68 12.63
CA ILE A 57 -17.51 5.27 12.36
C ILE A 57 -17.30 4.48 13.65
N ALA A 58 -18.41 4.00 14.22
CA ALA A 58 -18.40 3.17 15.41
C ALA A 58 -17.55 1.90 15.18
N ASP A 59 -16.83 1.49 16.23
CA ASP A 59 -16.00 0.28 16.25
C ASP A 59 -14.91 0.20 15.17
N TYR A 60 -14.56 1.33 14.54
CA TYR A 60 -13.55 1.36 13.48
C TYR A 60 -12.15 1.07 14.03
N MET A 61 -11.76 1.72 15.13
CA MET A 61 -10.39 1.64 15.64
C MET A 61 -9.97 0.20 16.05
N PRO A 62 -10.80 -0.60 16.74
CA PRO A 62 -10.45 -1.99 17.03
C PRO A 62 -10.23 -2.84 15.77
N ARG A 63 -11.05 -2.64 14.73
CA ARG A 63 -10.90 -3.35 13.43
C ARG A 63 -9.62 -2.93 12.72
N PHE A 64 -9.34 -1.63 12.69
CA PHE A 64 -8.11 -1.08 12.13
C PHE A 64 -6.88 -1.62 12.83
N GLN A 65 -6.84 -1.55 14.17
CA GLN A 65 -5.68 -1.96 14.97
C GLN A 65 -5.29 -3.42 14.68
N LYS A 66 -6.29 -4.32 14.62
CA LYS A 66 -6.06 -5.74 14.30
C LYS A 66 -5.31 -5.92 12.97
N PHE A 67 -5.74 -5.26 11.91
CA PHE A 67 -5.11 -5.39 10.59
C PHE A 67 -3.81 -4.62 10.49
N TYR A 68 -3.76 -3.43 11.08
CA TYR A 68 -2.57 -2.59 11.10
C TYR A 68 -1.40 -3.25 11.84
N ASP A 69 -1.64 -3.94 12.96
CA ASP A 69 -0.57 -4.62 13.69
C ASP A 69 0.03 -5.79 12.90
N ALA A 70 -0.81 -6.55 12.20
CA ALA A 70 -0.35 -7.61 11.30
C ALA A 70 0.46 -7.02 10.12
N TRP A 71 -0.11 -6.05 9.41
CA TRP A 71 0.55 -5.35 8.31
C TRP A 71 1.88 -4.72 8.74
N ARG A 72 1.92 -4.05 9.90
CA ARG A 72 3.14 -3.41 10.43
C ARG A 72 4.21 -4.44 10.76
N THR A 73 3.80 -5.59 11.29
CA THR A 73 4.73 -6.69 11.59
C THR A 73 5.32 -7.28 10.31
N GLU A 74 4.48 -7.55 9.31
CA GLU A 74 4.90 -8.07 8.00
C GLU A 74 5.85 -7.12 7.26
N ASN A 75 5.63 -5.81 7.39
CA ASN A 75 6.40 -4.78 6.69
C ASN A 75 7.53 -4.15 7.53
N ALA A 76 7.79 -4.64 8.76
CA ALA A 76 8.68 -3.99 9.72
C ALA A 76 10.10 -3.70 9.16
N ALA A 77 10.66 -4.66 8.42
CA ALA A 77 12.00 -4.51 7.83
C ALA A 77 12.02 -3.41 6.76
N GLN A 78 11.03 -3.37 5.88
CA GLN A 78 10.95 -2.36 4.82
C GLN A 78 10.59 -0.97 5.38
N ILE A 79 9.74 -0.90 6.40
CA ILE A 79 9.47 0.35 7.13
C ILE A 79 10.76 0.93 7.69
N ALA A 80 11.62 0.10 8.31
CA ALA A 80 12.91 0.56 8.85
C ALA A 80 13.91 1.00 7.77
N VAL A 81 13.87 0.40 6.57
CA VAL A 81 14.67 0.86 5.42
C VAL A 81 14.16 2.21 4.93
N GLY A 82 12.85 2.37 4.78
CA GLY A 82 12.21 3.60 4.34
C GLY A 82 12.44 4.76 5.31
N ASP A 83 12.36 4.49 6.60
CA ASP A 83 12.65 5.44 7.67
C ASP A 83 14.06 6.02 7.53
N ARG A 84 15.08 5.14 7.44
CA ARG A 84 16.47 5.56 7.23
C ARG A 84 16.64 6.36 5.94
N PHE A 85 16.04 5.92 4.85
CA PHE A 85 16.12 6.60 3.56
C PHE A 85 15.55 8.02 3.65
N ILE A 86 14.35 8.19 4.22
CA ILE A 86 13.72 9.51 4.37
C ILE A 86 14.56 10.41 5.27
N HIS A 87 15.09 9.90 6.39
CA HIS A 87 15.95 10.66 7.28
C HIS A 87 17.27 11.10 6.62
N ASP A 88 17.90 10.23 5.83
CA ASP A 88 19.11 10.57 5.08
C ASP A 88 18.85 11.64 4.03
N GLN A 89 17.72 11.55 3.32
CA GLN A 89 17.32 12.55 2.32
C GLN A 89 16.96 13.89 2.98
N ALA A 90 16.25 13.86 4.11
CA ALA A 90 15.90 15.04 4.89
C ALA A 90 17.16 15.75 5.40
N LYS A 91 18.13 15.00 5.92
CA LYS A 91 19.44 15.53 6.34
C LYS A 91 20.19 16.21 5.21
N LYS A 92 20.21 15.64 4.01
CA LYS A 92 20.83 16.25 2.82
C LYS A 92 20.10 17.54 2.39
N GLY A 93 18.78 17.57 2.54
CA GLY A 93 17.94 18.73 2.24
C GLY A 93 17.90 19.79 3.35
N GLY A 94 18.48 19.53 4.52
CA GLY A 94 18.40 20.43 5.68
C GLY A 94 17.00 20.58 6.26
N VAL A 95 16.16 19.54 6.12
CA VAL A 95 14.77 19.53 6.63
C VAL A 95 14.62 18.49 7.75
N ASP A 96 13.62 18.71 8.61
CA ASP A 96 13.23 17.77 9.66
C ASP A 96 12.24 16.74 9.07
N ALA A 97 12.68 15.48 9.01
CA ALA A 97 11.90 14.37 8.47
C ALA A 97 10.62 14.14 9.27
N ASP A 98 10.72 14.05 10.59
CA ASP A 98 9.59 13.75 11.47
C ASP A 98 8.55 14.85 11.44
N ALA A 99 8.99 16.11 11.50
CA ALA A 99 8.09 17.26 11.37
C ALA A 99 7.42 17.30 9.98
N GLY A 100 8.17 16.98 8.92
CA GLY A 100 7.64 16.89 7.56
C GLY A 100 6.57 15.82 7.42
N MET A 101 6.85 14.61 7.92
CA MET A 101 5.93 13.47 7.87
C MET A 101 4.69 13.69 8.73
N ALA A 102 4.85 14.25 9.94
CA ALA A 102 3.73 14.61 10.79
C ALA A 102 2.82 15.64 10.10
N LYS A 103 3.39 16.69 9.50
CA LYS A 103 2.64 17.72 8.79
C LYS A 103 1.86 17.17 7.60
N LEU A 104 2.44 16.24 6.84
CA LEU A 104 1.75 15.58 5.72
C LEU A 104 0.56 14.75 6.23
N ALA A 105 0.78 13.96 7.28
CA ALA A 105 -0.28 13.13 7.85
C ALA A 105 -1.42 13.97 8.46
N ASP A 106 -1.09 15.09 9.11
CA ASP A 106 -2.08 16.03 9.64
C ASP A 106 -2.90 16.70 8.52
N ALA A 107 -2.25 17.04 7.39
CA ALA A 107 -2.93 17.57 6.22
C ALA A 107 -3.90 16.56 5.59
N ASP A 108 -3.55 15.27 5.59
CA ASP A 108 -4.44 14.20 5.14
C ASP A 108 -5.64 14.03 6.08
N VAL A 109 -5.42 14.05 7.40
CA VAL A 109 -6.51 14.02 8.39
C VAL A 109 -7.46 15.19 8.20
N GLU A 110 -6.94 16.39 8.00
CA GLU A 110 -7.76 17.58 7.79
C GLU A 110 -8.60 17.48 6.51
N ARG A 111 -8.05 16.87 5.44
CA ARG A 111 -8.77 16.57 4.21
C ARG A 111 -9.90 15.55 4.46
N LEU A 112 -9.63 14.50 5.22
CA LEU A 112 -10.63 13.48 5.57
C LEU A 112 -11.77 14.06 6.40
N ARG A 113 -11.47 14.94 7.39
CA ARG A 113 -12.49 15.59 8.21
C ARG A 113 -13.44 16.47 7.39
N LYS A 114 -12.94 17.11 6.33
CA LYS A 114 -13.73 17.94 5.39
C LYS A 114 -14.53 17.12 4.37
N THR A 115 -14.31 15.82 4.29
CA THR A 115 -14.95 14.94 3.32
C THR A 115 -16.38 14.56 3.77
N SER A 116 -17.28 14.34 2.81
CA SER A 116 -18.66 13.90 3.07
C SER A 116 -18.68 12.56 3.83
N THR A 117 -19.76 12.28 4.56
CA THR A 117 -19.87 11.03 5.34
C THR A 117 -19.73 9.78 4.48
N GLU A 118 -20.34 9.77 3.30
CA GLU A 118 -20.28 8.63 2.38
C GLU A 118 -18.87 8.37 1.86
N LEU A 119 -18.17 9.44 1.44
CA LEU A 119 -16.81 9.33 0.93
C LEU A 119 -15.82 8.97 2.05
N LEU A 120 -16.02 9.50 3.26
CA LEU A 120 -15.22 9.09 4.42
C LEU A 120 -15.42 7.61 4.72
N ALA A 121 -16.66 7.13 4.77
CA ALA A 121 -16.96 5.73 5.01
C ALA A 121 -16.31 4.82 3.97
N ARG A 122 -16.35 5.22 2.68
CA ARG A 122 -15.67 4.47 1.61
C ARG A 122 -14.15 4.47 1.77
N HIS A 123 -13.55 5.62 2.09
CA HIS A 123 -12.10 5.72 2.36
C HIS A 123 -11.67 4.80 3.50
N CYS A 124 -12.37 4.87 4.63
CA CYS A 124 -12.09 4.07 5.81
C CYS A 124 -12.26 2.56 5.54
N GLN A 125 -13.28 2.18 4.75
CA GLN A 125 -13.46 0.78 4.35
C GLN A 125 -12.32 0.29 3.43
N LEU A 126 -11.92 1.08 2.44
CA LEU A 126 -10.78 0.76 1.56
C LEU A 126 -9.46 0.65 2.33
N MET A 127 -9.27 1.49 3.35
CA MET A 127 -8.11 1.40 4.23
C MET A 127 -8.07 0.06 4.96
N LEU A 128 -9.20 -0.39 5.54
CA LEU A 128 -9.27 -1.71 6.17
C LEU A 128 -9.01 -2.84 5.17
N GLU A 129 -9.55 -2.75 3.96
CA GLU A 129 -9.33 -3.73 2.89
C GLU A 129 -7.86 -3.81 2.47
N SER A 130 -7.16 -2.67 2.40
CA SER A 130 -5.73 -2.63 2.04
C SER A 130 -4.80 -3.21 3.11
N LEU A 131 -5.26 -3.28 4.36
CA LEU A 131 -4.50 -3.83 5.49
C LEU A 131 -4.92 -5.27 5.80
N ALA A 132 -6.04 -5.72 5.27
CA ALA A 132 -6.53 -7.06 5.52
C ALA A 132 -5.58 -8.08 4.87
N PRO A 133 -5.24 -9.17 5.58
CA PRO A 133 -4.52 -10.27 4.96
C PRO A 133 -5.34 -10.82 3.79
N PRO A 134 -4.69 -11.36 2.74
CA PRO A 134 -5.40 -11.94 1.61
C PRO A 134 -6.37 -13.01 2.11
N ALA A 135 -7.59 -13.02 1.57
CA ALA A 135 -8.58 -14.02 1.91
C ALA A 135 -7.98 -15.41 1.64
N ALA A 136 -7.92 -16.25 2.67
CA ALA A 136 -7.54 -17.65 2.53
C ALA A 136 -8.61 -18.32 1.64
N ASN A 137 -8.25 -18.58 0.39
CA ASN A 137 -9.03 -19.41 -0.52
C ASN A 137 -8.81 -20.89 -0.20
#